data_AF-A0A847BLA1-F1
#
_entry.id   AF-A0A847BLA1-F1
#
_cell.length_a   1.000
_cell.length_b   1.000
_cell.length_c   1.000
_cell.angle_alpha   90.00
_cell.angle_beta   90.00
_cell.angle_gamma   90.00
#
_symmetry.space_group_name_H-M   'P 1'
#
loop_
_entity.id
_entity.type
_entity.pdbx_description
1 polymer ?
#
loop_
_entity_poly.entity_id
_entity_poly.type
_entity_poly.pdbx_seq_one_letter_code
_entity_poly.pdbx_strand_id
1 'polypeptide(L)'
;MFLNRRKDGKLVKGGDPMMHIMPYVMRGRNESAVYYGKSFCVENVQEYIREKRREGKRITLFNVIVSALLHTLYRRPHLNRFIAGRKLYRRNTMDVLYVVKTLMTDEGVESIAKITCDGHDTIEEVTDKMSEHISYIKDGQTKSDDRLIEFATNLPRFLVRFALSILRVLDFHGFMPKSIMDNIPLYSSVFVSHMG
;
A
#
# COMPACT_ATOMS: atom_id res chain seq x y z
N MET A 1 7.60 24.39 15.46
CA MET A 1 6.52 24.29 14.44
C MET A 1 6.83 23.33 13.27
N PHE A 2 8.03 22.73 13.18
CA PHE A 2 8.41 21.77 12.12
C PHE A 2 8.07 20.29 12.42
N LEU A 3 7.84 19.90 13.68
CA LEU A 3 7.58 18.50 14.10
C LEU A 3 6.19 17.91 13.75
N ASN A 4 5.39 18.63 12.96
CA ASN A 4 4.00 18.26 12.66
C ASN A 4 3.70 18.12 11.17
N ARG A 5 4.69 18.22 10.28
CA ARG A 5 4.51 18.06 8.83
C ARG A 5 5.29 16.85 8.34
N ARG A 6 4.55 15.81 7.95
CA ARG A 6 5.05 14.62 7.27
C ARG A 6 4.69 14.72 5.79
N LYS A 7 5.51 14.17 4.90
CA LYS A 7 5.32 14.33 3.44
C LYS A 7 4.16 13.48 2.88
N ASP A 8 3.87 12.34 3.50
CA ASP A 8 2.85 11.36 3.14
C ASP A 8 1.49 11.57 3.86
N GLY A 9 1.40 12.52 4.81
CA GLY A 9 0.15 12.73 5.54
C GLY A 9 0.05 14.01 6.36
N LYS A 10 -1.20 14.36 6.71
CA LYS A 10 -1.57 15.52 7.53
C LYS A 10 -1.94 15.07 8.94
N LEU A 11 -1.40 15.76 9.96
CA LEU A 11 -1.69 15.48 11.36
C LEU A 11 -3.19 15.67 11.65
N VAL A 12 -3.82 14.67 12.25
CA VAL A 12 -5.19 14.76 12.74
C VAL A 12 -5.14 15.34 14.15
N LYS A 13 -5.70 16.53 14.37
CA LYS A 13 -5.68 17.20 15.68
C LYS A 13 -6.97 17.03 16.49
N GLY A 14 -8.11 16.84 15.81
CA GLY A 14 -9.41 16.67 16.45
C GLY A 14 -9.82 15.20 16.56
N GLY A 15 -11.01 14.95 17.09
CA GLY A 15 -11.60 13.62 17.26
C GLY A 15 -11.48 13.09 18.69
N ASP A 16 -11.80 11.81 18.85
CA ASP A 16 -11.80 11.11 20.13
C ASP A 16 -10.40 11.11 20.78
N PRO A 17 -10.25 11.61 22.02
CA PRO A 17 -9.00 11.53 22.79
C PRO A 17 -8.41 10.12 22.85
N MET A 18 -9.24 9.07 22.83
CA MET A 18 -8.80 7.68 22.82
C MET A 18 -7.90 7.38 21.62
N MET A 19 -8.24 7.88 20.43
CA MET A 19 -7.43 7.67 19.22
C MET A 19 -6.05 8.33 19.30
N HIS A 20 -5.90 9.38 20.13
CA HIS A 20 -4.64 10.09 20.31
C HIS A 20 -3.75 9.46 21.39
N ILE A 21 -4.34 8.85 22.41
CA ILE A 21 -3.58 8.18 23.47
C ILE A 21 -3.20 6.73 23.09
N MET A 22 -4.02 6.05 22.28
CA MET A 22 -3.77 4.67 21.85
C MET A 22 -2.34 4.43 21.32
N PRO A 23 -1.75 5.27 20.45
CA PRO A 23 -0.37 5.08 19.98
C PRO A 23 0.73 5.12 21.07
N TYR A 24 0.42 5.67 22.25
CA TYR A 24 1.34 5.71 23.40
C TYR A 24 1.20 4.46 24.27
N VAL A 25 0.00 3.89 24.31
CA VAL A 25 -0.34 2.66 25.04
C VAL A 25 0.05 1.43 24.22
N MET A 26 -0.41 1.34 22.98
CA MET A 26 -0.11 0.29 22.00
C MET A 26 1.10 0.71 21.15
N ARG A 27 2.28 0.23 21.53
CA ARG A 27 3.57 0.65 20.98
C ARG A 27 3.99 -0.19 19.77
N GLY A 28 3.63 -1.48 19.79
CA GLY A 28 3.89 -2.42 18.71
C GLY A 28 2.81 -2.35 17.62
N ARG A 29 3.18 -2.70 16.38
CA ARG A 29 2.22 -2.77 15.26
C ARG A 29 1.15 -3.85 15.45
N ASN A 30 1.53 -4.95 16.12
CA ASN A 30 0.64 -6.10 16.31
C ASN A 30 -0.20 -5.99 17.59
N GLU A 31 0.08 -5.02 18.46
CA GLU A 31 -0.66 -4.85 19.73
C GLU A 31 -2.09 -4.35 19.51
N SER A 32 -2.39 -3.82 18.33
CA SER A 32 -3.72 -3.34 17.92
C SER A 32 -4.27 -4.09 16.69
N ALA A 33 -3.70 -5.25 16.34
CA ALA A 33 -4.13 -5.99 15.16
C ALA A 33 -5.45 -6.72 15.44
N VAL A 34 -6.47 -6.41 14.63
CA VAL A 34 -7.76 -7.12 14.67
C VAL A 34 -7.87 -7.96 13.40
N TYR A 35 -7.95 -9.27 13.58
CA TYR A 35 -8.15 -10.22 12.48
C TYR A 35 -9.64 -10.50 12.32
N TYR A 36 -10.13 -10.42 11.10
CA TYR A 36 -11.52 -10.67 10.77
C TYR A 36 -11.61 -11.47 9.48
N GLY A 37 -12.35 -12.58 9.52
CA GLY A 37 -12.67 -13.40 8.36
C GLY A 37 -14.09 -13.13 7.88
N LYS A 38 -14.26 -12.98 6.57
CA LYS A 38 -15.59 -12.84 5.95
C LYS A 38 -15.63 -13.52 4.59
N SER A 39 -16.71 -14.24 4.36
CA SER A 39 -17.05 -14.80 3.06
C SER A 39 -18.03 -13.88 2.34
N PHE A 40 -17.85 -13.75 1.02
CA PHE A 40 -18.72 -12.95 0.17
C PHE A 40 -19.24 -13.83 -0.96
N CYS A 41 -20.54 -13.73 -1.26
CA CYS A 41 -21.08 -14.30 -2.48
C CYS A 41 -20.61 -13.46 -3.67
N VAL A 42 -19.99 -14.12 -4.66
CA VAL A 42 -19.38 -13.47 -5.83
C VAL A 42 -20.13 -13.79 -7.13
N GLU A 43 -21.30 -14.42 -7.07
CA GLU A 43 -22.07 -14.84 -8.26
C GLU A 43 -22.37 -13.68 -9.21
N ASN A 44 -22.92 -12.58 -8.68
CA ASN A 44 -23.22 -11.37 -9.46
C ASN A 44 -21.93 -10.74 -10.04
N VAL A 45 -20.83 -10.82 -9.31
CA VAL A 45 -19.52 -10.31 -9.78
C VAL A 45 -19.00 -11.18 -10.93
N GLN A 46 -19.16 -12.50 -10.83
CA GLN A 46 -18.78 -13.43 -11.89
C GLN A 46 -19.65 -13.28 -13.14
N GLU A 47 -20.95 -13.01 -12.98
CA GLU A 47 -21.83 -12.66 -14.09
C GLU A 47 -21.39 -11.37 -14.79
N TYR A 48 -21.17 -10.30 -14.02
CA TYR A 48 -20.63 -9.04 -14.53
C TYR A 48 -19.31 -9.23 -15.30
N ILE A 49 -18.37 -10.02 -14.75
CA ILE A 49 -17.09 -10.32 -15.42
C ILE A 49 -17.33 -11.07 -16.74
N ARG A 50 -18.27 -12.02 -16.79
CA ARG A 50 -18.61 -12.77 -18.01
C ARG A 50 -19.21 -11.84 -19.07
N GLU A 51 -20.09 -10.92 -18.69
CA GLU A 51 -20.66 -9.91 -19.59
C GLU A 51 -19.58 -9.01 -20.16
N LYS A 52 -18.72 -8.43 -19.31
CA LYS A 52 -17.63 -7.56 -19.75
C LYS A 52 -16.63 -8.28 -20.65
N ARG A 53 -16.40 -9.57 -20.41
CA ARG A 53 -15.58 -10.41 -21.30
C ARG A 53 -16.20 -10.58 -22.69
N ARG A 54 -17.53 -10.70 -22.79
CA ARG A 54 -18.24 -10.75 -24.09
C ARG A 54 -18.14 -9.42 -24.85
N GLU A 55 -18.05 -8.29 -24.13
CA GLU A 55 -17.76 -6.96 -24.69
C GLU A 55 -16.27 -6.78 -25.09
N GLY A 56 -15.43 -7.79 -24.91
CA GLY A 56 -13.99 -7.73 -25.21
C GLY A 56 -13.13 -7.13 -24.08
N LYS A 57 -13.72 -6.75 -22.94
CA LYS A 57 -12.98 -6.18 -21.80
C LYS A 57 -12.49 -7.28 -20.85
N ARG A 58 -11.19 -7.31 -20.57
CA ARG A 58 -10.56 -8.30 -19.68
C ARG A 58 -10.53 -7.84 -18.23
N ILE A 59 -11.67 -7.93 -17.54
CA ILE A 59 -11.78 -7.66 -16.10
C ILE A 59 -11.60 -8.95 -15.30
N THR A 60 -10.80 -8.90 -14.23
CA THR A 60 -10.62 -10.02 -13.29
C THR A 60 -11.35 -9.76 -11.98
N LEU A 61 -11.58 -10.81 -11.19
CA LEU A 61 -12.10 -10.66 -9.82
C LEU A 61 -11.19 -9.79 -8.95
N PHE A 62 -9.88 -9.89 -9.15
CA PHE A 62 -8.90 -9.09 -8.43
C PHE A 62 -9.05 -7.59 -8.75
N ASN A 63 -9.30 -7.23 -10.01
CA ASN A 63 -9.57 -5.84 -10.39
C ASN A 63 -10.84 -5.29 -9.70
N VAL A 64 -11.88 -6.13 -9.58
CA VAL A 64 -13.11 -5.77 -8.85
C VAL A 64 -12.80 -5.52 -7.37
N ILE A 65 -12.01 -6.40 -6.73
CA ILE A 65 -11.62 -6.27 -5.32
C ILE A 65 -10.82 -4.98 -5.09
N VAL A 66 -9.79 -4.73 -5.90
CA VAL A 66 -8.97 -3.50 -5.80
C VAL A 66 -9.83 -2.25 -6.00
N SER A 67 -10.72 -2.25 -7.00
CA SER A 67 -11.65 -1.16 -7.23
C SER A 67 -12.57 -0.93 -6.02
N ALA A 68 -13.14 -2.01 -5.46
CA ALA A 68 -13.99 -1.93 -4.27
C ALA A 68 -13.24 -1.37 -3.05
N LEU A 69 -11.98 -1.76 -2.84
CA LEU A 69 -11.12 -1.23 -1.78
C LEU A 69 -10.87 0.28 -1.96
N LEU A 70 -10.52 0.71 -3.16
CA LEU A 70 -10.30 2.14 -3.49
C LEU A 70 -11.55 2.97 -3.23
N HIS A 71 -12.70 2.51 -3.75
CA HIS A 71 -14.00 3.14 -3.52
C HIS A 71 -14.40 3.17 -2.04
N THR A 72 -14.04 2.14 -1.28
CA THR A 72 -14.27 2.09 0.17
C THR A 72 -13.42 3.11 0.91
N LEU A 73 -12.13 3.24 0.58
CA LEU A 73 -11.24 4.25 1.17
C LEU A 73 -11.73 5.67 0.89
N TYR A 74 -12.22 5.92 -0.33
CA TYR A 74 -12.80 7.21 -0.70
C TYR A 74 -14.04 7.55 0.12
N ARG A 75 -15.00 6.61 0.21
CA ARG A 75 -16.26 6.81 0.97
C ARG A 75 -16.05 6.82 2.48
N ARG A 76 -14.98 6.20 2.97
CA ARG A 76 -14.65 6.08 4.40
C ARG A 76 -13.23 6.62 4.66
N PRO A 77 -13.03 7.95 4.59
CA PRO A 77 -11.69 8.56 4.69
C PRO A 77 -11.00 8.34 6.04
N HIS A 78 -11.74 7.95 7.08
CA HIS A 78 -11.19 7.55 8.37
C HIS A 78 -10.34 6.27 8.30
N LEU A 79 -10.64 5.37 7.35
CA LEU A 79 -9.84 4.17 7.10
C LEU A 79 -8.48 4.51 6.51
N ASN A 80 -8.37 5.63 5.77
CA ASN A 80 -7.12 6.10 5.19
C ASN A 80 -6.29 6.96 6.19
N ARG A 81 -6.20 6.49 7.43
CA ARG A 81 -5.39 7.09 8.50
C ARG A 81 -4.33 6.10 8.95
N PHE A 82 -3.23 6.63 9.46
CA PHE A 82 -2.10 5.83 9.93
C PHE A 82 -1.45 6.48 11.15
N ILE A 83 -0.72 5.67 11.91
CA ILE A 83 0.02 6.11 13.08
C ILE A 83 1.51 6.14 12.72
N ALA A 84 2.17 7.26 13.00
CA ALA A 84 3.62 7.41 12.88
C ALA A 84 4.13 8.29 14.02
N GLY A 85 5.29 7.96 14.62
CA GLY A 85 5.83 8.79 15.71
C GLY A 85 4.87 8.99 16.89
N ARG A 86 4.01 8.00 17.17
CA ARG A 86 2.92 8.06 18.18
C ARG A 86 1.85 9.13 17.92
N LYS A 87 1.70 9.59 16.68
CA LYS A 87 0.68 10.56 16.27
C LYS A 87 -0.19 9.99 15.15
N LEU A 88 -1.45 10.41 15.13
CA LEU A 88 -2.41 10.02 14.10
C LEU A 88 -2.36 10.97 12.89
N TYR A 89 -2.21 10.41 11.70
CA TYR A 89 -2.16 11.14 10.44
C TYR A 89 -3.24 10.63 9.47
N ARG A 90 -3.71 11.51 8.59
CA ARG A 90 -4.49 11.17 7.41
C ARG A 90 -3.55 11.15 6.21
N ARG A 91 -3.54 10.07 5.42
CA ARG A 91 -2.70 9.99 4.20
C ARG A 91 -3.14 11.03 3.18
N ASN A 92 -2.19 11.51 2.39
CA ASN A 92 -2.45 12.46 1.30
C ASN A 92 -3.00 11.76 0.05
N THR A 93 -2.66 10.49 -0.14
CA THR A 93 -2.99 9.66 -1.30
C THR A 93 -3.79 8.43 -0.86
N MET A 94 -4.51 7.82 -1.80
CA MET A 94 -5.17 6.52 -1.64
C MET A 94 -4.41 5.52 -2.50
N ASP A 95 -3.54 4.75 -1.87
CA ASP A 95 -2.63 3.85 -2.54
C ASP A 95 -2.93 2.40 -2.17
N VAL A 96 -3.17 1.55 -3.16
CA VAL A 96 -3.26 0.10 -3.00
C VAL A 96 -1.99 -0.52 -3.54
N LEU A 97 -1.26 -1.19 -2.66
CA LEU A 97 -0.15 -2.04 -3.02
C LEU A 97 -0.63 -3.47 -3.18
N TYR A 98 -0.11 -4.18 -4.16
CA TYR A 98 -0.37 -5.61 -4.31
C TYR A 98 0.83 -6.37 -4.84
N VAL A 99 0.90 -7.64 -4.45
CA VAL A 99 1.94 -8.57 -4.92
C VAL A 99 1.59 -9.07 -6.32
N VAL A 100 2.57 -9.02 -7.22
CA VAL A 100 2.51 -9.54 -8.59
C VAL A 100 3.61 -10.59 -8.73
N LYS A 101 3.21 -11.82 -9.04
CA LYS A 101 4.15 -12.86 -9.45
C LYS A 101 4.41 -12.73 -10.96
N THR A 102 5.68 -12.65 -11.34
CA THR A 102 6.07 -12.65 -12.76
C THR A 102 5.82 -14.01 -13.40
N LEU A 103 6.04 -15.08 -12.64
CA LEU A 103 5.79 -16.47 -13.00
C LEU A 103 4.86 -17.11 -11.97
N MET A 104 3.88 -17.90 -12.43
CA MET A 104 2.99 -18.69 -11.55
C MET A 104 3.70 -19.97 -11.08
N THR A 105 4.88 -19.82 -10.49
CA THR A 105 5.69 -20.89 -9.89
C THR A 105 6.07 -20.48 -8.46
N ASP A 106 6.45 -21.45 -7.63
CA ASP A 106 6.89 -21.17 -6.26
C ASP A 106 8.19 -20.35 -6.21
N GLU A 107 9.02 -20.46 -7.26
CA GLU A 107 10.26 -19.71 -7.44
C GLU A 107 10.07 -18.39 -8.20
N GLY A 108 8.83 -18.05 -8.57
CA GLY A 108 8.53 -16.84 -9.32
C GLY A 108 8.90 -15.59 -8.52
N VAL A 109 9.64 -14.67 -9.14
CA VAL A 109 9.98 -13.40 -8.51
C VAL A 109 8.71 -12.62 -8.19
N GLU A 110 8.52 -12.31 -6.91
CA GLU A 110 7.44 -11.46 -6.43
C GLU A 110 7.87 -9.99 -6.56
N SER A 111 7.07 -9.19 -7.26
CA SER A 111 7.21 -7.73 -7.30
C SER A 111 5.99 -7.07 -6.67
N ILE A 112 6.15 -5.85 -6.17
CA ILE A 112 5.04 -5.09 -5.60
C ILE A 112 4.60 -4.01 -6.58
N ALA A 113 3.35 -4.06 -7.02
CA ALA A 113 2.73 -3.01 -7.82
C ALA A 113 2.00 -2.00 -6.90
N LYS A 114 1.91 -0.75 -7.35
CA LYS A 114 1.23 0.34 -6.65
C LYS A 114 0.24 1.02 -7.56
N ILE A 115 -0.98 1.19 -7.08
CA ILE A 115 -1.99 2.01 -7.75
C ILE A 115 -2.42 3.12 -6.83
N THR A 116 -2.34 4.35 -7.36
CA THR A 116 -2.85 5.56 -6.72
C THR A 116 -4.15 5.97 -7.39
N CYS A 117 -5.17 6.27 -6.58
CA CYS A 117 -6.49 6.67 -7.02
C CYS A 117 -6.90 7.98 -6.34
N ASP A 118 -7.74 8.77 -7.00
CA ASP A 118 -8.38 9.97 -6.45
C ASP A 118 -9.80 9.72 -5.91
N GLY A 119 -10.33 8.50 -6.11
CA GLY A 119 -11.65 8.04 -5.69
C GLY A 119 -12.74 8.13 -6.76
N HIS A 120 -12.41 8.59 -7.96
CA HIS A 120 -13.34 8.67 -9.09
C HIS A 120 -13.09 7.62 -10.18
N ASP A 121 -11.95 6.91 -10.11
CA ASP A 121 -11.62 5.87 -11.07
C ASP A 121 -12.73 4.81 -11.19
N THR A 122 -13.11 4.53 -12.43
CA THR A 122 -13.97 3.43 -12.82
C THR A 122 -13.21 2.10 -12.75
N ILE A 123 -13.94 0.99 -12.72
CA ILE A 123 -13.33 -0.35 -12.73
C ILE A 123 -12.49 -0.63 -13.99
N GLU A 124 -12.83 0.02 -15.09
CA GLU A 124 -12.11 -0.11 -16.37
C GLU A 124 -10.79 0.63 -16.28
N GLU A 125 -10.78 1.87 -15.80
CA GLU A 125 -9.54 2.64 -15.56
C GLU A 125 -8.62 1.96 -14.54
N VAL A 126 -9.18 1.38 -13.47
CA VAL A 126 -8.39 0.59 -12.51
C VAL A 126 -7.79 -0.65 -13.20
N THR A 127 -8.56 -1.34 -14.03
CA THR A 127 -8.09 -2.50 -14.79
C THR A 127 -6.94 -2.15 -15.74
N ASP A 128 -7.03 -1.00 -16.42
CA ASP A 128 -6.01 -0.54 -17.34
C ASP A 128 -4.72 -0.15 -16.60
N LYS A 129 -4.83 0.61 -15.49
CA LYS A 129 -3.69 0.94 -14.62
C LYS A 129 -3.00 -0.30 -14.06
N MET A 130 -3.78 -1.33 -13.68
CA MET A 130 -3.24 -2.61 -13.20
C MET A 130 -2.49 -3.35 -14.30
N SER A 131 -3.07 -3.39 -15.50
CA SER A 131 -2.49 -4.10 -16.65
C SER A 131 -1.19 -3.45 -17.09
N GLU A 132 -1.14 -2.12 -17.15
CA GLU A 132 0.07 -1.35 -17.46
C GLU A 132 1.20 -1.65 -16.47
N HIS A 133 0.91 -1.62 -15.16
CA HIS A 133 1.92 -1.93 -14.13
C HIS A 133 2.41 -3.38 -14.19
N ILE A 134 1.51 -4.33 -14.48
CA ILE A 134 1.91 -5.74 -14.62
C ILE A 134 2.81 -5.92 -15.84
N SER A 135 2.50 -5.30 -16.97
CA SER A 135 3.35 -5.32 -18.17
C SER A 135 4.72 -4.71 -17.88
N TYR A 136 4.75 -3.54 -17.24
CA TYR A 136 6.01 -2.89 -16.82
C TYR A 136 6.90 -3.78 -15.95
N ILE A 137 6.30 -4.52 -15.02
CA ILE A 137 7.02 -5.46 -14.14
C ILE A 137 7.54 -6.67 -14.95
N LYS A 138 6.73 -7.19 -15.88
CA LYS A 138 7.10 -8.35 -16.71
C LYS A 138 8.20 -8.05 -17.71
N ASP A 139 8.28 -6.82 -18.20
CA ASP A 139 9.33 -6.37 -19.13
C ASP A 139 10.71 -6.23 -18.47
N GLY A 140 10.85 -6.62 -17.20
CA GLY A 140 12.14 -6.74 -16.52
C GLY A 140 12.78 -5.40 -16.18
N GLN A 141 12.03 -4.30 -16.19
CA GLN A 141 12.55 -3.01 -15.75
C GLN A 141 12.83 -3.07 -14.24
N THR A 142 14.11 -3.14 -13.89
CA THR A 142 14.60 -3.16 -12.50
C THR A 142 14.04 -1.96 -11.75
N LYS A 143 13.27 -2.19 -10.69
CA LYS A 143 12.75 -1.09 -9.88
C LYS A 143 13.90 -0.45 -9.10
N SER A 144 13.77 0.83 -8.84
CA SER A 144 14.63 1.57 -7.91
C SER A 144 14.74 0.89 -6.54
N ASP A 145 13.67 0.24 -6.09
CA ASP A 145 13.59 -0.54 -4.85
C ASP A 145 14.59 -1.71 -4.85
N ASP A 146 14.73 -2.42 -5.98
CA ASP A 146 15.62 -3.58 -6.10
C ASP A 146 17.09 -3.16 -5.97
N ARG A 147 17.46 -2.01 -6.55
CA ARG A 147 18.82 -1.44 -6.43
C ARG A 147 19.15 -1.03 -4.99
N LEU A 148 18.17 -0.50 -4.26
CA LEU A 148 18.34 -0.14 -2.85
C LEU A 148 18.54 -1.37 -1.98
N ILE A 149 17.81 -2.45 -2.25
CA ILE A 149 17.94 -3.72 -1.54
C ILE A 149 19.32 -4.34 -1.85
N GLU A 150 19.73 -4.39 -3.11
CA GLU A 150 21.02 -4.92 -3.54
C GLU A 150 22.19 -4.15 -2.91
N PHE A 151 22.12 -2.81 -2.93
CA PHE A 151 23.10 -1.96 -2.25
C PHE A 151 23.16 -2.27 -0.75
N ALA A 152 22.01 -2.35 -0.08
CA ALA A 152 21.96 -2.65 1.34
C ALA A 152 22.53 -4.04 1.67
N THR A 153 22.33 -5.05 0.83
CA THR A 153 22.87 -6.41 1.04
C THR A 153 24.39 -6.49 0.88
N ASN A 154 24.99 -5.60 0.07
CA ASN A 154 26.43 -5.55 -0.14
C ASN A 154 27.19 -4.80 0.97
N LEU A 155 26.49 -4.11 1.87
CA LEU A 155 27.11 -3.38 2.98
C LEU A 155 27.37 -4.30 4.20
N PRO A 156 28.47 -4.06 4.95
CA PRO A 156 28.70 -4.68 6.25
C PRO A 156 27.50 -4.52 7.19
N ARG A 157 27.17 -5.57 7.94
CA ARG A 157 25.99 -5.65 8.81
C ARG A 157 25.85 -4.45 9.78
N PHE A 158 26.96 -3.92 10.29
CA PHE A 158 26.93 -2.80 11.22
C PHE A 158 26.50 -1.49 10.54
N LEU A 159 26.93 -1.25 9.29
CA LEU A 159 26.54 -0.07 8.52
C LEU A 159 25.07 -0.11 8.13
N VAL A 160 24.57 -1.28 7.70
CA VAL A 160 23.15 -1.47 7.40
C VAL A 160 22.29 -1.20 8.63
N ARG A 161 22.67 -1.76 9.78
CA ARG A 161 21.96 -1.52 11.06
C ARG A 161 21.97 -0.04 11.44
N PHE A 162 23.11 0.64 11.28
CA PHE A 162 23.24 2.06 11.56
C PHE A 162 22.35 2.90 10.64
N ALA A 163 22.41 2.68 9.33
CA ALA A 163 21.58 3.36 8.34
C ALA A 163 20.07 3.16 8.61
N LEU A 164 19.65 1.92 8.86
CA LEU A 164 18.25 1.61 9.21
C LEU A 164 17.83 2.27 10.53
N SER A 165 18.73 2.41 11.50
CA SER A 165 18.45 3.13 12.74
C SER A 165 18.21 4.61 12.49
N ILE A 166 19.05 5.25 11.66
CA ILE A 166 18.85 6.65 11.24
C ILE A 166 17.50 6.81 10.53
N LEU A 167 17.20 5.94 9.57
CA LEU A 167 15.93 5.97 8.83
C LEU A 167 14.73 5.83 9.77
N ARG A 168 14.80 4.94 10.77
CA ARG A 168 13.74 4.82 11.80
C ARG A 168 13.57 6.11 12.62
N VAL A 169 14.67 6.77 13.00
CA VAL A 169 14.61 8.04 13.74
C VAL A 169 14.02 9.14 12.86
N LEU A 170 14.40 9.23 11.58
CA LEU A 170 13.85 10.19 10.64
C LEU A 170 12.35 9.94 10.40
N ASP A 171 11.95 8.68 10.21
CA ASP A 171 10.54 8.30 10.04
C ASP A 171 9.72 8.66 11.28
N PHE A 172 10.24 8.35 12.48
CA PHE A 172 9.59 8.65 13.75
C PHE A 172 9.33 10.15 13.94
N HIS A 173 10.26 11.01 13.51
CA HIS A 173 10.11 12.47 13.59
C HIS A 173 9.43 13.10 12.37
N GLY A 174 9.10 12.30 11.34
CA GLY A 174 8.44 12.76 10.12
C GLY A 174 9.37 13.42 9.08
N PHE A 175 10.69 13.27 9.21
CA PHE A 175 11.71 13.84 8.33
C PHE A 175 12.17 12.92 7.20
N MET A 176 11.52 11.76 7.03
CA MET A 176 11.87 10.81 5.98
C MET A 176 11.85 11.49 4.59
N PRO A 177 12.93 11.39 3.78
CA PRO A 177 12.97 11.92 2.42
C PRO A 177 11.90 11.32 1.51
N LYS A 178 11.34 12.14 0.61
CA LYS A 178 10.28 11.69 -0.31
C LYS A 178 10.79 10.61 -1.27
N SER A 179 12.01 10.77 -1.76
CA SER A 179 12.68 9.76 -2.60
C SER A 179 12.76 8.39 -1.93
N ILE A 180 12.92 8.33 -0.60
CA ILE A 180 12.93 7.04 0.11
C ILE A 180 11.50 6.52 0.29
N MET A 181 10.54 7.38 0.64
CA MET A 181 9.13 6.98 0.78
C MET A 181 8.57 6.40 -0.53
N ASP A 182 8.87 7.03 -1.66
CA ASP A 182 8.33 6.65 -2.97
C ASP A 182 8.85 5.27 -3.44
N ASN A 183 10.05 4.89 -2.96
CA ASN A 183 10.75 3.63 -3.26
C ASN A 183 10.66 2.58 -2.13
N ILE A 184 9.83 2.81 -1.11
CA ILE A 184 9.56 1.80 -0.08
C ILE A 184 8.10 1.38 -0.21
N PRO A 185 7.82 0.11 -0.55
CA PRO A 185 6.47 -0.41 -0.72
C PRO A 185 5.77 -0.69 0.63
N LEU A 186 5.91 0.23 1.58
CA LEU A 186 5.26 0.19 2.90
C LEU A 186 4.47 1.49 3.20
N TYR A 187 4.60 2.50 2.34
CA TYR A 187 3.89 3.76 2.42
C TYR A 187 2.61 3.72 1.58
N SER A 188 1.64 2.90 1.99
CA SER A 188 0.36 2.76 1.28
C SER A 188 -0.85 2.75 2.20
N SER A 189 -2.03 2.94 1.62
CA SER A 189 -3.31 2.85 2.33
C SER A 189 -3.66 1.41 2.64
N VAL A 190 -3.49 0.51 1.66
CA VAL A 190 -3.79 -0.92 1.78
C VAL A 190 -2.68 -1.72 1.10
N PHE A 191 -2.35 -2.87 1.66
CA PHE A 191 -1.46 -3.86 1.06
C PHE A 191 -2.25 -5.16 0.87
N VAL A 192 -2.36 -5.62 -0.38
CA VAL A 192 -3.13 -6.81 -0.76
C VAL A 192 -2.17 -7.88 -1.24
N SER A 193 -2.12 -8.99 -0.53
CA SER A 193 -1.37 -10.17 -0.98
C SER A 193 -2.32 -11.19 -1.57
N HIS A 194 -2.12 -11.55 -2.83
CA HIS A 194 -2.83 -12.64 -3.50
C HIS A 194 -1.82 -13.78 -3.72
N MET A 195 -1.67 -14.65 -2.71
CA MET A 195 -0.72 -15.78 -2.74
C MET A 195 -1.31 -17.07 -3.33
N GLY A 196 -2.36 -16.95 -4.14
CA GLY A 196 -2.97 -18.06 -4.88
C GLY A 196 -2.47 -18.15 -6.30
#